data_AF-A0A7W0M4I7-F1
#
_entry.id   AF-A0A7W0M4I7-F1
#
_cell.length_a   1.000
_cell.length_b   1.000
_cell.length_c   1.000
_cell.angle_alpha   90.00
_cell.angle_beta   90.00
_cell.angle_gamma   90.00
#
_symmetry.space_group_name_H-M   'P 1'
#
loop_
_entity.id
_entity.type
_entity.pdbx_description
1 polymer ?
#
loop_
_entity_poly.entity_id
_entity_poly.type
_entity_poly.pdbx_seq_one_letter_code
_entity_poly.pdbx_strand_id
1 'polypeptide(L)'
;ALVLSQDTGFDRPYGTNPYVGYDDPDGELLFELPDDPDQRLPVKERVIGISDETNSVAVVRRSLVGHSPLQVVVGDRDLVVWHKPGQASALDASTVAGGTDIGTVGVYDPVVDGRLLHFVAAGDGFRDEETGSRWNVLGQAVGGPLKGNDLQPYQHLDTFWFAWVTFHPDTDLLDLTP
;
A
#
# COMPACT_ATOMS: atom_id res chain seq x y z
N ALA A 1 -22.45 -3.19 23.17
CA ALA A 1 -22.08 -2.84 21.79
C ALA A 1 -23.12 -3.45 20.86
N LEU A 2 -23.59 -2.70 19.87
CA LEU A 2 -24.43 -3.24 18.79
C LEU A 2 -23.50 -3.77 17.72
N VAL A 3 -23.61 -5.05 17.39
CA VAL A 3 -22.95 -5.68 16.25
C VAL A 3 -24.02 -6.10 15.25
N LEU A 4 -23.70 -6.02 13.96
CA LEU A 4 -24.60 -6.47 12.90
C LEU A 4 -24.85 -7.99 13.04
N SER A 5 -26.11 -8.39 12.96
CA SER A 5 -26.50 -9.81 12.97
C SER A 5 -25.97 -10.51 11.72
N GLN A 6 -25.46 -11.74 11.90
CA GLN A 6 -25.13 -12.63 10.78
C GLN A 6 -26.38 -13.30 10.19
N ASP A 7 -27.53 -13.20 10.87
CA ASP A 7 -28.82 -13.66 10.39
C ASP A 7 -29.40 -12.63 9.41
N THR A 8 -28.98 -12.73 8.15
CA THR A 8 -29.37 -11.82 7.06
C THR A 8 -30.53 -12.33 6.21
N GLY A 9 -31.03 -13.55 6.48
CA GLY A 9 -32.03 -14.22 5.66
C GLY A 9 -31.50 -14.83 4.35
N PHE A 10 -30.18 -14.89 4.16
CA PHE A 10 -29.53 -15.52 3.00
C PHE A 10 -28.49 -16.55 3.42
N ASP A 11 -28.52 -17.75 2.81
CA ASP A 11 -27.44 -18.75 2.90
C ASP A 11 -26.32 -18.40 1.91
N ARG A 12 -25.52 -17.38 2.27
CA ARG A 12 -24.25 -17.11 1.61
C ARG A 12 -23.15 -17.32 2.64
N PRO A 13 -22.13 -18.16 2.37
CA PRO A 13 -21.00 -18.35 3.28
C PRO A 13 -20.13 -17.08 3.27
N TYR A 14 -20.58 -16.06 4.01
CA TYR A 14 -19.80 -14.86 4.26
C TYR A 14 -18.49 -15.24 4.97
N GLY A 15 -17.38 -14.70 4.49
CA GLY A 15 -16.03 -15.06 4.95
C GLY A 15 -15.30 -16.11 4.10
N THR A 16 -15.98 -16.71 3.11
CA THR A 16 -15.33 -17.54 2.08
C THR A 16 -15.06 -16.71 0.83
N ASN A 17 -13.79 -16.60 0.45
CA ASN A 17 -13.34 -15.86 -0.74
C ASN A 17 -13.72 -16.65 -2.02
N PRO A 18 -14.52 -16.08 -2.94
CA PRO A 18 -14.82 -16.73 -4.22
C PRO A 18 -13.71 -16.52 -5.28
N TYR A 19 -12.69 -15.72 -4.97
CA TYR A 19 -11.59 -15.31 -5.86
C TYR A 19 -10.25 -15.90 -5.41
N VAL A 20 -10.23 -17.17 -4.99
CA VAL A 20 -9.00 -17.83 -4.51
C VAL A 20 -7.90 -17.77 -5.58
N GLY A 21 -6.69 -17.39 -5.18
CA GLY A 21 -5.51 -17.27 -6.04
C GLY A 21 -5.49 -16.03 -6.93
N TYR A 22 -6.45 -15.11 -6.79
CA TYR A 22 -6.54 -13.95 -7.69
C TYR A 22 -5.39 -12.94 -7.48
N ASP A 23 -4.81 -12.91 -6.29
CA ASP A 23 -3.64 -12.09 -5.97
C ASP A 23 -2.31 -12.64 -6.55
N ASP A 24 -2.31 -13.83 -7.13
CA ASP A 24 -1.16 -14.38 -7.85
C ASP A 24 -0.91 -13.58 -9.14
N PRO A 25 0.24 -12.89 -9.30
CA PRO A 25 0.53 -12.14 -10.51
C PRO A 25 0.57 -13.00 -11.78
N ASP A 26 0.88 -14.30 -11.65
CA ASP A 26 1.02 -15.25 -12.75
C ASP A 26 -0.26 -16.08 -13.00
N GLY A 27 -1.27 -15.99 -12.13
CA GLY A 27 -2.51 -16.77 -12.27
C GLY A 27 -3.39 -16.32 -13.44
N GLU A 28 -4.46 -17.04 -13.73
CA GLU A 28 -5.43 -16.64 -14.76
C GLU A 28 -6.20 -15.37 -14.39
N LEU A 29 -6.60 -14.61 -15.42
CA LEU A 29 -7.52 -13.48 -15.28
C LEU A 29 -8.96 -14.00 -15.23
N LEU A 30 -9.77 -13.43 -14.34
CA LEU A 30 -11.21 -13.73 -14.29
C LEU A 30 -12.01 -12.91 -15.29
N PHE A 31 -11.43 -11.83 -15.81
CA PHE A 31 -12.05 -10.91 -16.75
C PHE A 31 -11.03 -10.55 -17.85
N GLU A 32 -11.53 -10.41 -19.07
CA GLU A 32 -10.70 -10.01 -20.21
C GLU A 32 -10.17 -8.57 -20.03
N LEU A 33 -8.93 -8.35 -20.43
CA LEU A 33 -8.30 -7.03 -20.52
C LEU A 33 -8.34 -6.53 -21.97
N PRO A 34 -8.08 -5.23 -22.23
CA PRO A 34 -7.91 -4.73 -23.59
C PRO A 34 -6.86 -5.52 -24.37
N ASP A 35 -7.05 -5.59 -25.70
CA ASP A 35 -6.06 -6.17 -26.61
C ASP A 35 -4.76 -5.34 -26.52
N ASP A 36 -3.66 -5.97 -26.07
CA ASP A 36 -2.34 -5.37 -25.78
C ASP A 36 -2.23 -4.62 -24.44
N PRO A 37 -2.21 -5.34 -23.29
CA PRO A 37 -1.96 -4.73 -22.00
C PRO A 37 -0.52 -4.19 -21.90
N ASP A 38 -0.32 -3.16 -21.09
CA ASP A 38 1.01 -2.61 -20.81
C ASP A 38 1.97 -3.70 -20.29
N GLN A 39 3.10 -3.84 -20.98
CA GLN A 39 4.04 -4.95 -20.80
C GLN A 39 5.17 -4.66 -19.78
N ARG A 40 5.16 -3.50 -19.11
CA ARG A 40 6.19 -3.14 -18.12
C ARG A 40 6.15 -4.03 -16.88
N LEU A 41 4.98 -4.55 -16.53
CA LEU A 41 4.77 -5.45 -15.40
C LEU A 41 3.73 -6.52 -15.75
N PRO A 42 3.72 -7.67 -15.05
CA PRO A 42 2.57 -8.58 -15.05
C PRO A 42 1.29 -7.81 -14.74
N VAL A 43 0.21 -8.10 -15.46
CA VAL A 43 -1.06 -7.37 -15.33
C VAL A 43 -1.60 -7.34 -13.90
N LYS A 44 -1.44 -8.44 -13.15
CA LYS A 44 -1.84 -8.58 -11.75
C LYS A 44 -0.72 -8.29 -10.75
N GLU A 45 0.39 -7.69 -11.18
CA GLU A 45 1.38 -7.17 -10.24
C GLU A 45 0.72 -6.12 -9.34
N ARG A 46 0.95 -6.19 -8.02
CA ARG A 46 0.44 -5.16 -7.12
C ARG A 46 1.38 -3.96 -7.10
N VAL A 47 0.79 -2.78 -7.21
CA VAL A 47 1.50 -1.50 -7.13
C VAL A 47 0.84 -0.57 -6.14
N ILE A 48 1.63 0.33 -5.59
CA ILE A 48 1.17 1.52 -4.86
C ILE A 48 1.24 2.69 -5.83
N GLY A 49 0.09 3.04 -6.39
CA GLY A 49 -0.06 4.18 -7.30
C GLY A 49 -0.21 5.48 -6.52
N ILE A 50 0.62 6.47 -6.85
CA ILE A 50 0.64 7.80 -6.25
C ILE A 50 0.63 8.81 -7.39
N SER A 51 -0.27 9.80 -7.35
CA SER A 51 -0.37 10.80 -8.42
C SER A 51 -0.84 12.15 -7.92
N ASP A 52 -0.43 13.20 -8.63
CA ASP A 52 -1.08 14.51 -8.62
C ASP A 52 -1.81 14.75 -9.96
N GLU A 53 -2.13 16.00 -10.29
CA GLU A 53 -2.84 16.35 -11.53
C GLU A 53 -2.05 16.03 -12.81
N THR A 54 -0.72 15.97 -12.75
CA THR A 54 0.17 15.88 -13.91
C THR A 54 1.24 14.80 -13.80
N ASN A 55 1.58 14.35 -12.59
CA ASN A 55 2.64 13.40 -12.31
C ASN A 55 2.05 12.13 -11.70
N SER A 56 2.66 10.98 -11.99
CA SER A 56 2.24 9.70 -11.41
C SER A 56 3.42 8.76 -11.24
N VAL A 57 3.49 8.10 -10.09
CA VAL A 57 4.49 7.09 -9.75
C VAL A 57 3.78 5.81 -9.31
N ALA A 58 4.22 4.67 -9.83
CA ALA A 58 3.84 3.34 -9.39
C ALA A 58 5.01 2.70 -8.65
N VAL A 59 4.85 2.43 -7.36
CA VAL A 59 5.84 1.65 -6.60
C VAL A 59 5.43 0.19 -6.62
N VAL A 60 6.28 -0.69 -7.12
CA VAL A 60 6.03 -2.14 -7.07
C VAL A 60 5.92 -2.57 -5.62
N ARG A 61 4.78 -3.16 -5.26
CA ARG A 61 4.39 -3.32 -3.87
C ARG A 61 5.36 -4.23 -3.11
N ARG A 62 5.82 -5.32 -3.76
CA ARG A 62 6.82 -6.24 -3.18
C ARG A 62 8.17 -5.55 -2.90
N SER A 63 8.52 -4.49 -3.64
CA SER A 63 9.75 -3.73 -3.42
C SER A 63 9.77 -3.06 -2.05
N LEU A 64 8.61 -2.79 -1.44
CA LEU A 64 8.51 -2.21 -0.09
C LEU A 64 8.95 -3.18 1.02
N VAL A 65 8.97 -4.49 0.73
CA VAL A 65 9.47 -5.50 1.68
C VAL A 65 10.99 -5.36 1.77
N GLY A 66 11.48 -4.95 2.94
CA GLY A 66 12.91 -4.73 3.18
C GLY A 66 13.44 -3.34 2.80
N HIS A 67 12.68 -2.55 2.05
CA HIS A 67 13.06 -1.17 1.66
C HIS A 67 12.16 -0.09 2.29
N SER A 68 11.18 -0.47 3.11
CA SER A 68 10.36 0.47 3.88
C SER A 68 11.11 0.99 5.13
N PRO A 69 11.00 2.28 5.47
CA PRO A 69 10.28 3.33 4.74
C PRO A 69 11.02 3.76 3.46
N LEU A 70 10.27 4.05 2.40
CA LEU A 70 10.80 4.42 1.09
C LEU A 70 10.41 5.85 0.74
N GLN A 71 11.41 6.70 0.44
CA GLN A 71 11.16 8.06 -0.05
C GLN A 71 10.80 8.03 -1.54
N VAL A 72 9.78 8.78 -1.92
CA VAL A 72 9.28 8.88 -3.30
C VAL A 72 9.01 10.35 -3.63
N VAL A 73 9.42 10.79 -4.81
CA VAL A 73 9.13 12.14 -5.30
C VAL A 73 8.00 12.06 -6.33
N VAL A 74 6.94 12.85 -6.15
CA VAL A 74 5.84 12.99 -7.12
C VAL A 74 5.65 14.47 -7.39
N GLY A 75 5.97 14.89 -8.62
CA GLY A 75 6.00 16.32 -8.96
C GLY A 75 7.05 17.06 -8.12
N ASP A 76 6.58 18.00 -7.30
CA ASP A 76 7.40 18.78 -6.36
C ASP A 76 7.32 18.28 -4.90
N ARG A 77 6.61 17.17 -4.66
CA ARG A 77 6.39 16.63 -3.31
C ARG A 77 7.35 15.49 -3.00
N ASP A 78 8.10 15.66 -1.91
CA ASP A 78 8.76 14.57 -1.20
C ASP A 78 7.74 13.83 -0.34
N LEU A 79 7.48 12.57 -0.65
CA LEU A 79 6.58 11.70 0.09
C LEU A 79 7.35 10.54 0.70
N VAL A 80 6.78 9.91 1.72
CA VAL A 80 7.31 8.67 2.30
C VAL A 80 6.26 7.57 2.24
N VAL A 81 6.65 6.43 1.68
CA VAL A 81 5.85 5.21 1.60
C VAL A 81 6.29 4.27 2.72
N TRP A 82 5.35 3.93 3.59
CA TRP A 82 5.53 3.01 4.70
C TRP A 82 4.87 1.70 4.39
N HIS A 83 5.55 0.61 4.73
CA HIS A 83 5.02 -0.74 4.73
C HIS A 83 5.31 -1.41 6.07
N LYS A 84 4.29 -2.07 6.62
CA LYS A 84 4.39 -2.90 7.83
C LYS A 84 3.74 -4.27 7.57
N PRO A 85 4.41 -5.40 7.85
CA PRO A 85 3.79 -6.72 7.74
C PRO A 85 2.68 -6.93 8.78
N GLY A 86 1.81 -7.91 8.55
CA GLY A 86 0.77 -8.34 9.48
C GLY A 86 -0.67 -8.23 8.96
N GLN A 87 -0.87 -8.01 7.67
CA GLN A 87 -2.19 -7.98 7.04
C GLN A 87 -2.26 -9.02 5.93
N ALA A 88 -3.09 -10.04 6.11
CA ALA A 88 -3.28 -11.08 5.11
C ALA A 88 -4.14 -10.61 3.93
N SER A 89 -3.84 -11.11 2.73
CA SER A 89 -4.65 -10.87 1.54
C SER A 89 -6.01 -11.54 1.66
N ALA A 90 -7.07 -10.77 1.36
CA ALA A 90 -8.43 -11.29 1.27
C ALA A 90 -8.72 -12.02 -0.05
N LEU A 91 -7.82 -11.94 -1.03
CA LEU A 91 -7.98 -12.46 -2.39
C LEU A 91 -7.07 -13.65 -2.70
N ASP A 92 -6.22 -14.04 -1.76
CA ASP A 92 -5.29 -15.16 -1.96
C ASP A 92 -5.92 -16.50 -1.59
N ALA A 93 -6.30 -16.72 -0.33
CA ALA A 93 -6.85 -17.98 0.13
C ALA A 93 -8.39 -17.97 0.24
N SER A 94 -8.98 -19.13 0.52
CA SER A 94 -10.42 -19.29 0.76
C SER A 94 -10.92 -18.55 2.01
N THR A 95 -10.02 -18.18 2.93
CA THR A 95 -10.31 -17.34 4.10
C THR A 95 -9.24 -16.26 4.23
N VAL A 96 -9.59 -15.07 4.72
CA VAL A 96 -8.62 -13.96 4.90
C VAL A 96 -7.45 -14.38 5.78
N ALA A 97 -7.72 -15.10 6.88
CA ALA A 97 -6.68 -15.53 7.81
C ALA A 97 -5.68 -16.53 7.20
N GLY A 98 -6.06 -17.23 6.13
CA GLY A 98 -5.17 -18.15 5.40
C GLY A 98 -4.43 -17.51 4.24
N GLY A 99 -4.69 -16.23 3.91
CA GLY A 99 -4.03 -15.54 2.82
C GLY A 99 -2.60 -15.13 3.15
N THR A 100 -1.79 -14.96 2.11
CA THR A 100 -0.43 -14.44 2.20
C THR A 100 -0.40 -13.07 2.89
N ASP A 101 0.58 -12.85 3.77
CA ASP A 101 0.79 -11.55 4.41
C ASP A 101 1.26 -10.54 3.37
N ILE A 102 0.36 -9.65 2.98
CA ILE A 102 0.67 -8.51 2.14
C ILE A 102 1.07 -7.32 3.01
N GLY A 103 0.66 -7.23 4.27
CA GLY A 103 0.97 -6.09 5.12
C GLY A 103 0.14 -4.83 4.78
N THR A 104 0.35 -3.78 5.55
CA THR A 104 -0.32 -2.49 5.43
C THR A 104 0.64 -1.47 4.81
N VAL A 105 0.14 -0.70 3.85
CA VAL A 105 0.86 0.43 3.25
C VAL A 105 0.22 1.75 3.65
N GLY A 106 1.04 2.77 3.90
CA GLY A 106 0.62 4.16 4.04
C GLY A 106 1.56 5.08 3.26
N VAL A 107 1.04 6.18 2.73
CA VAL A 107 1.83 7.22 2.06
C VAL A 107 1.57 8.52 2.79
N TYR A 108 2.64 9.24 3.14
CA TYR A 108 2.56 10.42 3.99
C TYR A 108 3.37 11.57 3.43
N ASP A 109 2.89 12.79 3.69
CA ASP A 109 3.72 13.99 3.67
C ASP A 109 4.61 13.97 4.92
N PRO A 110 5.94 13.88 4.76
CA PRO A 110 6.89 13.77 5.87
C PRO A 110 7.20 15.12 6.53
N VAL A 111 6.41 16.18 6.28
CA VAL A 111 6.59 17.49 6.89
C VAL A 111 5.73 17.66 8.14
N VAL A 112 6.37 17.99 9.26
CA VAL A 112 5.71 18.36 10.53
C VAL A 112 6.17 19.75 10.94
N ASP A 113 5.22 20.66 11.18
CA ASP A 113 5.49 22.06 11.55
C ASP A 113 6.50 22.77 10.62
N GLY A 114 6.45 22.46 9.32
CA GLY A 114 7.34 23.03 8.30
C GLY A 114 8.74 22.41 8.23
N ARG A 115 9.01 21.35 9.01
CA ARG A 115 10.26 20.59 8.95
C ARG A 115 10.04 19.26 8.24
N LEU A 116 10.81 19.04 7.17
CA LEU A 116 10.93 17.74 6.52
C LEU A 116 11.59 16.73 7.48
N LEU A 117 10.99 15.55 7.62
CA LEU A 117 11.50 14.44 8.42
C LEU A 117 11.96 13.28 7.54
N HIS A 118 13.03 12.61 7.95
CA HIS A 118 13.51 11.37 7.34
C HIS A 118 13.28 10.23 8.32
N PHE A 119 12.87 9.08 7.80
CA PHE A 119 12.44 7.96 8.63
C PHE A 119 13.31 6.73 8.42
N VAL A 120 13.47 5.97 9.49
CA VAL A 120 14.04 4.63 9.47
C VAL A 120 13.07 3.65 10.12
N ALA A 121 13.10 2.39 9.68
CA ALA A 121 12.35 1.33 10.36
C ALA A 121 12.86 1.16 11.80
N ALA A 122 11.94 1.01 12.76
CA ALA A 122 12.27 0.87 14.18
C ALA A 122 11.26 -0.02 14.91
N GLY A 123 11.65 -1.27 15.18
CA GLY A 123 10.78 -2.22 15.89
C GLY A 123 9.51 -2.52 15.09
N ASP A 124 8.35 -2.23 15.66
CA ASP A 124 7.03 -2.41 15.05
C ASP A 124 6.48 -1.16 14.33
N GLY A 125 7.31 -0.14 14.16
CA GLY A 125 6.97 1.13 13.50
C GLY A 125 8.19 1.83 12.91
N PHE A 126 8.22 3.15 13.03
CA PHE A 126 9.23 4.01 12.40
C PHE A 126 9.82 4.98 13.42
N ARG A 127 10.99 5.54 13.10
CA ARG A 127 11.62 6.61 13.88
C ARG A 127 12.10 7.70 12.94
N ASP A 128 11.79 8.96 13.25
CA ASP A 128 12.39 10.08 12.51
C ASP A 128 13.84 10.31 12.97
N GLU A 129 14.71 10.72 12.05
CA GLU A 129 16.12 10.97 12.32
C GLU A 129 16.36 12.35 12.95
N GLU A 130 15.43 13.28 12.75
CA GLU A 130 15.50 14.69 13.15
C GLU A 130 15.32 14.94 14.65
N THR A 131 14.46 14.15 15.28
CA THR A 131 14.04 14.29 16.68
C THR A 131 14.13 12.97 17.44
N GLY A 132 14.20 11.83 16.73
CA GLY A 132 14.18 10.51 17.31
C GLY A 132 12.79 10.09 17.83
N SER A 133 11.71 10.76 17.39
CA SER A 133 10.35 10.39 17.76
C SER A 133 9.98 9.06 17.10
N ARG A 134 9.13 8.29 17.78
CA ARG A 134 8.67 6.98 17.30
C ARG A 134 7.26 7.11 16.75
N TRP A 135 7.00 6.44 15.64
CA TRP A 135 5.78 6.55 14.85
C TRP A 135 5.18 5.16 14.60
N ASN A 136 3.86 5.05 14.66
CA ASN A 136 3.15 3.83 14.26
C ASN A 136 2.88 3.83 12.74
N VAL A 137 2.41 2.72 12.18
CA VAL A 137 2.13 2.61 10.73
C VAL A 137 1.07 3.59 10.22
N LEU A 138 0.27 4.19 11.11
CA LEU A 138 -0.81 5.12 10.75
C LEU A 138 -0.33 6.56 10.60
N GLY A 139 0.99 6.82 10.70
CA GLY A 139 1.52 8.18 10.63
C GLY A 139 1.50 8.92 11.96
N GLN A 140 1.27 8.24 13.09
CA GLN A 140 1.08 8.91 14.39
C GLN A 140 2.33 8.79 15.26
N ALA A 141 2.80 9.92 15.81
CA ALA A 141 3.90 9.94 16.74
C ALA A 141 3.45 9.41 18.11
N VAL A 142 3.92 8.22 18.47
CA VAL A 142 3.56 7.52 19.72
C VAL A 142 4.54 7.76 20.87
N GLY A 143 5.71 8.34 20.58
CA GLY A 143 6.71 8.66 21.60
C GLY A 143 7.81 9.59 21.11
N GLY A 144 8.57 10.16 22.05
CA GLY A 144 9.59 11.17 21.74
C GLY A 144 9.04 12.59 21.66
N PRO A 145 9.86 13.56 21.21
CA PRO A 145 9.50 14.99 21.19
C PRO A 145 8.23 15.33 20.41
N LEU A 146 7.94 14.63 19.32
CA LEU A 146 6.78 14.88 18.47
C LEU A 146 5.53 14.09 18.88
N LYS A 147 5.54 13.41 20.04
CA LYS A 147 4.41 12.59 20.49
C LYS A 147 3.07 13.34 20.42
N GLY A 148 2.08 12.74 19.79
CA GLY A 148 0.73 13.30 19.61
C GLY A 148 0.54 14.07 18.30
N ASN A 149 1.60 14.26 17.51
CA ASN A 149 1.47 14.73 16.13
C ASN A 149 1.13 13.58 15.17
N ASP A 150 0.51 13.94 14.05
CA ASP A 150 0.19 13.05 12.95
C ASP A 150 0.88 13.57 11.67
N LEU A 151 1.37 12.64 10.85
CA LEU A 151 1.73 12.95 9.47
C LEU A 151 0.46 13.10 8.64
N GLN A 152 0.48 14.04 7.69
CA GLN A 152 -0.63 14.19 6.77
C GLN A 152 -0.62 13.01 5.78
N PRO A 153 -1.67 12.17 5.72
CA PRO A 153 -1.75 11.10 4.73
C PRO A 153 -1.88 11.71 3.32
N TYR A 154 -1.17 11.08 2.38
CA TYR A 154 -1.27 11.38 0.96
C TYR A 154 -2.09 10.29 0.28
N GLN A 155 -2.96 10.69 -0.65
CA GLN A 155 -3.82 9.77 -1.37
C GLN A 155 -3.00 8.83 -2.25
N HIS A 156 -3.30 7.54 -2.16
CA HIS A 156 -2.66 6.50 -2.97
C HIS A 156 -3.64 5.37 -3.24
N LEU A 157 -3.31 4.50 -4.20
CA LEU A 157 -4.05 3.27 -4.51
C LEU A 157 -3.15 2.05 -4.33
N ASP A 158 -3.52 1.13 -3.44
CA ASP A 158 -3.00 -0.26 -3.45
C ASP A 158 -3.87 -1.07 -4.41
N THR A 159 -3.35 -1.32 -5.62
CA THR A 159 -4.12 -1.88 -6.73
C THR A 159 -3.26 -2.76 -7.64
N PHE A 160 -3.89 -3.43 -8.60
CA PHE A 160 -3.19 -4.16 -9.65
C PHE A 160 -2.69 -3.23 -10.77
N TRP A 161 -1.59 -3.63 -11.40
CA TRP A 161 -0.94 -2.89 -12.48
C TRP A 161 -1.90 -2.55 -13.62
N PHE A 162 -2.68 -3.53 -14.09
CA PHE A 162 -3.64 -3.32 -15.19
C PHE A 162 -4.64 -2.20 -14.88
N ALA A 163 -5.05 -2.08 -13.62
CA ALA A 163 -6.02 -1.07 -13.21
C ALA A 163 -5.36 0.31 -13.10
N TRP A 164 -4.14 0.40 -12.58
CA TRP A 164 -3.41 1.66 -12.45
C TRP A 164 -3.03 2.25 -13.82
N VAL A 165 -2.37 1.44 -14.66
CA VAL A 165 -1.78 1.90 -15.92
C VAL A 165 -2.82 2.33 -16.95
N THR A 166 -4.06 1.83 -16.83
CA THR A 166 -5.19 2.27 -17.66
C THR A 166 -5.48 3.77 -17.50
N PHE A 167 -5.26 4.33 -16.31
CA PHE A 167 -5.50 5.75 -16.02
C PHE A 167 -4.22 6.58 -15.99
N HIS A 168 -3.08 5.94 -15.72
CA HIS A 168 -1.77 6.58 -15.61
C HIS A 168 -0.73 5.89 -16.53
N PRO A 169 -0.90 5.94 -17.86
CA PRO A 169 -0.04 5.21 -18.80
C PRO A 169 1.40 5.71 -18.78
N ASP A 170 1.61 7.01 -18.52
CA ASP A 170 2.95 7.62 -18.47
C ASP A 170 3.58 7.57 -17.06
N THR A 171 3.03 6.76 -16.14
CA THR A 171 3.53 6.66 -14.76
C THR A 171 4.98 6.22 -14.71
N ASP A 172 5.77 6.87 -13.87
CA ASP A 172 7.12 6.41 -13.53
C ASP A 172 7.03 5.15 -12.68
N LEU A 173 7.83 4.15 -13.03
CA LEU A 173 7.83 2.86 -12.34
C LEU A 173 9.03 2.76 -11.40
N LEU A 174 8.76 2.48 -10.13
CA LEU A 174 9.78 2.22 -9.11
C LEU A 174 9.73 0.76 -8.68
N ASP A 175 10.68 -0.03 -9.17
CA ASP A 175 10.90 -1.42 -8.76
C ASP A 175 12.31 -1.57 -8.15
N LEU A 176 12.35 -1.94 -6.87
CA LEU A 176 13.60 -2.20 -6.13
C LEU A 176 13.84 -3.70 -5.91
N THR A 177 13.11 -4.57 -6.61
CA THR A 177 13.41 -5.99 -6.61
C THR A 177 14.60 -6.29 -7.54
N PRO A 178 15.52 -7.18 -7.12
CA PRO A 178 16.73 -7.50 -7.88
C PRO A 178 16.47 -8.29 -9.17
#